data_AF-A0ABD0NAF0-F1
#
_entry.id   AF-A0ABD0NAF0-F1
#
_cell.length_a   1.000
_cell.length_b   1.000
_cell.length_c   1.000
_cell.angle_alpha   90.00
_cell.angle_beta   90.00
_cell.angle_gamma   90.00
#
_symmetry.space_group_name_H-M   'P 1'
#
loop_
_entity.id
_entity.type
_entity.pdbx_description
1 polymer ?
#
loop_
_entity_poly.entity_id
_entity_poly.type
_entity_poly.pdbx_seq_one_letter_code
_entity_poly.pdbx_strand_id
1 'polypeptide(L)'
;TNSSTPLGELFDHGLDSWACVFFVATVYSVFGRGDTGVSVVTLYYLLWVVLFSFILSHWEKYNTGILFLPWGYDISQVTISFVYIVTAVVGVETWYKPVIGNVHYRDLFTVMIV
;
A
#
# COMPACT_ATOMS: atom_id res chain seq x y z
N THR A 1 -13.36 -6.77 -23.16
CA THR A 1 -13.72 -6.07 -24.42
C THR A 1 -12.90 -6.51 -25.64
N ASN A 2 -12.12 -7.61 -25.63
CA ASN A 2 -11.28 -8.04 -26.79
C ASN A 2 -10.41 -6.92 -27.42
N SER A 3 -10.09 -5.88 -26.65
CA SER A 3 -9.39 -4.67 -27.11
C SER A 3 -8.01 -4.52 -26.48
N SER A 4 -7.46 -5.59 -25.91
CA SER A 4 -6.18 -5.58 -25.21
C SER A 4 -5.06 -5.35 -26.23
N THR A 5 -4.47 -4.16 -26.21
CA THR A 5 -3.29 -3.85 -27.04
C THR A 5 -2.05 -3.87 -26.16
N PRO A 6 -0.85 -4.22 -26.71
CA PRO A 6 0.40 -4.16 -25.95
C PRO A 6 0.69 -2.77 -25.37
N LEU A 7 0.21 -1.72 -26.03
CA LEU A 7 0.31 -0.35 -25.54
C LEU A 7 -0.60 -0.09 -24.34
N GLY A 8 -1.83 -0.62 -24.36
CA GLY A 8 -2.76 -0.53 -23.24
C GLY A 8 -2.23 -1.24 -22.00
N GLU A 9 -1.63 -2.41 -22.18
CA GLU A 9 -0.99 -3.16 -21.09
C GLU A 9 0.23 -2.42 -20.51
N LEU A 10 1.06 -1.81 -21.37
CA LEU A 10 2.18 -0.97 -20.91
C LEU A 10 1.69 0.25 -20.11
N PHE A 11 0.62 0.89 -20.57
CA PHE A 11 0.05 2.05 -19.91
C PHE A 11 -0.55 1.70 -18.54
N ASP A 12 -1.26 0.57 -18.45
CA ASP A 12 -1.85 0.06 -17.22
C ASP A 12 -0.77 -0.24 -16.16
N HIS A 13 0.29 -0.99 -16.54
CA HIS A 13 1.44 -1.23 -15.66
C HIS A 13 2.13 0.08 -15.22
N GLY A 14 2.21 1.07 -16.12
CA GLY A 14 2.73 2.39 -15.81
C GLY A 14 1.91 3.07 -14.72
N LEU A 15 0.59 3.09 -14.85
CA LEU A 15 -0.31 3.68 -13.85
C LEU A 15 -0.25 2.93 -12.51
N ASP A 16 -0.22 1.60 -12.52
CA ASP A 16 -0.11 0.80 -11.30
C ASP A 16 1.19 1.07 -10.54
N SER A 17 2.29 1.27 -11.26
CA SER A 17 3.58 1.62 -10.64
C SER A 17 3.54 2.99 -9.94
N TRP A 18 2.82 3.97 -10.51
CA TRP A 18 2.60 5.27 -9.88
C TRP A 18 1.65 5.17 -8.68
N ALA A 19 0.62 4.34 -8.77
CA ALA A 19 -0.34 4.11 -7.69
C ALA A 19 0.35 3.57 -6.42
N CYS A 20 1.42 2.78 -6.55
CA CYS A 20 2.22 2.30 -5.42
C CYS A 20 2.78 3.45 -4.56
N VAL A 21 3.22 4.55 -5.18
CA VAL A 21 3.75 5.73 -4.47
C VAL A 21 2.65 6.40 -3.65
N PHE A 22 1.49 6.62 -4.27
CA PHE A 22 0.34 7.23 -3.61
C PHE A 22 -0.20 6.35 -2.49
N PHE A 23 -0.27 5.04 -2.69
CA PHE A 23 -0.66 4.09 -1.67
C PHE A 23 0.21 4.25 -0.41
N VAL A 24 1.53 4.18 -0.55
CA VAL A 24 2.44 4.28 0.61
C VAL A 24 2.38 5.67 1.26
N ALA A 25 2.21 6.75 0.48
CA ALA A 25 2.02 8.09 1.01
C ALA A 25 0.71 8.24 1.82
N THR A 26 -0.38 7.62 1.35
CA THR A 26 -1.68 7.67 2.05
C THR A 26 -1.62 6.97 3.41
N VAL A 27 -1.02 5.77 3.47
CA VAL A 27 -0.77 5.04 4.72
C VAL A 27 0.05 5.91 5.70
N TYR A 28 1.12 6.54 5.22
CA TYR A 28 1.96 7.40 6.06
C TYR A 28 1.25 8.67 6.53
N SER A 29 0.33 9.22 5.76
CA SER A 29 -0.42 10.40 6.19
C SER A 29 -1.30 10.12 7.42
N VAL A 30 -1.78 8.89 7.58
CA VAL A 30 -2.61 8.46 8.71
C VAL A 30 -1.74 8.03 9.89
N PHE A 31 -0.72 7.19 9.66
CA PHE A 31 0.05 6.55 10.74
C PHE A 31 1.43 7.16 11.00
N GLY A 32 1.94 7.99 10.09
CA GLY A 32 3.27 8.62 10.17
C GLY A 32 3.31 9.96 10.91
N ARG A 33 2.19 10.38 11.50
CA ARG A 33 2.02 11.69 12.13
C ARG A 33 1.68 11.53 13.63
N GLY A 34 1.84 12.59 14.41
CA GLY A 34 1.59 12.59 15.86
C GLY A 34 2.73 11.99 16.71
N ASP A 35 2.52 11.94 18.02
CA ASP A 35 3.53 11.48 19.01
C ASP A 35 3.86 9.99 18.88
N THR A 36 2.94 9.19 18.32
CA THR A 36 3.11 7.77 18.02
C THR A 36 3.48 7.51 16.56
N GLY A 37 3.81 8.56 15.81
CA GLY A 37 4.12 8.51 14.38
C GLY A 37 5.35 7.67 14.06
N VAL A 38 5.40 7.19 12.83
CA VAL A 38 6.52 6.42 12.29
C VAL A 38 7.51 7.35 11.60
N SER A 39 8.82 7.05 11.67
CA SER A 39 9.85 7.85 11.00
C SER A 39 9.68 7.85 9.47
N VAL A 40 10.14 8.93 8.83
CA VAL A 40 10.21 9.04 7.34
C VAL A 40 11.09 7.93 6.74
N VAL A 41 12.08 7.43 7.48
CA VAL A 41 12.92 6.32 7.03
C VAL A 41 12.08 5.05 6.82
N THR A 42 11.11 4.79 7.69
CA THR A 42 10.19 3.66 7.54
C THR A 42 9.29 3.81 6.32
N LEU A 43 8.84 5.04 5.99
CA LEU A 43 8.12 5.32 4.74
C LEU A 43 8.97 4.90 3.52
N TYR A 44 10.26 5.27 3.49
CA TYR A 44 11.14 4.88 2.40
C TYR A 44 11.30 3.35 2.31
N TYR A 45 11.46 2.65 3.43
CA TYR A 45 11.53 1.18 3.41
C TYR A 45 10.24 0.54 2.90
N LEU A 46 9.07 1.02 3.33
CA LEU A 46 7.77 0.53 2.83
C LEU A 46 7.63 0.78 1.32
N LEU A 47 8.04 1.96 0.84
CA LEU A 47 8.02 2.27 -0.58
C LEU A 47 8.91 1.32 -1.38
N TRP A 48 10.12 1.05 -0.90
CA TRP A 48 11.02 0.10 -1.53
C TRP A 48 10.43 -1.30 -1.58
N VAL A 49 9.84 -1.79 -0.48
CA VAL A 49 9.20 -3.11 -0.43
C VAL A 49 8.08 -3.23 -1.47
N VAL A 50 7.17 -2.25 -1.52
CA VAL A 50 6.05 -2.26 -2.48
C VAL A 50 6.54 -2.20 -3.93
N LEU A 51 7.51 -1.30 -4.23
CA LEU A 51 8.05 -1.18 -5.58
C LEU A 51 8.83 -2.42 -6.03
N PHE A 52 9.62 -3.03 -5.13
CA PHE A 52 10.32 -4.28 -5.44
C PHE A 52 9.33 -5.42 -5.68
N SER A 53 8.31 -5.58 -4.84
CA SER A 53 7.25 -6.59 -5.04
C SER A 53 6.55 -6.41 -6.39
N PHE A 54 6.23 -5.15 -6.74
CA PHE A 54 5.63 -4.83 -8.04
C PHE A 54 6.57 -5.21 -9.20
N ILE A 55 7.83 -4.76 -9.18
CA ILE A 55 8.79 -5.04 -10.26
C ILE A 55 9.08 -6.54 -10.38
N LEU A 56 9.22 -7.26 -9.27
CA LEU A 56 9.49 -8.70 -9.28
C LEU A 56 8.34 -9.49 -9.92
N SER A 57 7.08 -9.14 -9.63
CA SER A 57 5.93 -9.80 -10.28
C SER A 57 5.90 -9.58 -11.81
N HIS A 58 6.30 -8.40 -12.27
CA HIS A 58 6.39 -8.09 -13.70
C HIS A 58 7.60 -8.74 -14.37
N TRP A 59 8.71 -8.86 -13.64
CA TRP A 59 9.86 -9.63 -14.09
C TRP A 59 9.51 -11.12 -14.20
N GLU A 60 8.79 -11.69 -13.23
CA GLU A 60 8.32 -13.07 -13.32
C GLU A 60 7.37 -13.26 -14.51
N LYS A 61 6.42 -12.33 -14.72
CA LYS A 61 5.54 -12.33 -15.90
C LYS A 61 6.33 -12.32 -17.20
N TYR A 62 7.40 -11.52 -17.29
CA TYR A 62 8.26 -11.48 -18.46
C TYR A 62 8.91 -12.85 -18.77
N ASN A 63 9.32 -13.59 -17.73
CA ASN A 63 9.99 -14.88 -17.90
C ASN A 63 9.01 -16.07 -18.07
N THR A 64 7.89 -16.06 -17.36
CA THR A 64 6.94 -17.20 -17.28
C THR A 64 5.70 -17.02 -18.14
N GLY A 65 5.37 -15.79 -18.53
CA GLY A 65 4.12 -15.41 -19.18
C GLY A 65 2.92 -15.32 -18.24
N ILE A 66 3.07 -15.60 -16.94
CA ILE A 66 1.99 -15.56 -15.94
C ILE A 66 2.21 -14.37 -15.01
N LEU A 67 1.18 -13.53 -14.85
CA LEU A 67 1.18 -12.47 -13.85
C LEU A 67 0.50 -12.97 -12.58
N PHE A 68 1.28 -13.14 -11.52
CA PHE A 68 0.75 -13.43 -10.19
C PHE A 68 0.90 -12.20 -9.29
N LEU A 69 -0.24 -11.66 -8.84
CA LEU A 69 -0.28 -10.53 -7.92
C LEU A 69 -0.70 -11.04 -6.53
N PRO A 70 0.03 -10.68 -5.45
CA PRO A 70 -0.35 -11.05 -4.09
C PRO A 70 -1.68 -10.39 -3.71
N TRP A 71 -2.62 -11.19 -3.20
CA TRP A 71 -3.89 -10.69 -2.64
C TRP A 71 -3.70 -9.67 -1.51
N GLY A 72 -2.55 -9.68 -0.84
CA GLY A 72 -2.22 -8.70 0.19
C GLY A 72 -2.31 -7.26 -0.31
N TYR A 73 -1.94 -7.01 -1.58
CA TYR A 73 -2.04 -5.67 -2.17
C TYR A 73 -3.51 -5.20 -2.28
N ASP A 74 -4.39 -6.03 -2.84
CA ASP A 74 -5.81 -5.69 -2.98
C ASP A 74 -6.48 -5.48 -1.62
N ILE A 75 -6.22 -6.38 -0.67
CA ILE A 75 -6.72 -6.27 0.71
C ILE A 75 -6.23 -4.97 1.35
N SER A 76 -4.98 -4.58 1.10
CA SER A 76 -4.41 -3.35 1.64
C SER A 76 -5.08 -2.09 1.09
N GLN A 77 -5.43 -2.07 -0.20
CA GLN A 77 -6.15 -0.95 -0.83
C GLN A 77 -7.59 -0.81 -0.30
N VAL A 78 -8.30 -1.92 -0.11
CA VAL A 78 -9.64 -1.91 0.50
C VAL A 78 -9.55 -1.44 1.95
N THR A 79 -8.55 -1.94 2.70
CA THR A 79 -8.35 -1.60 4.10
C THR A 79 -8.03 -0.12 4.28
N ILE A 80 -7.11 0.46 3.48
CA ILE A 80 -6.80 1.88 3.59
C ILE A 80 -8.00 2.75 3.22
N SER A 81 -8.78 2.36 2.21
CA SER A 81 -10.02 3.06 1.84
C SER A 81 -11.02 3.10 3.01
N PHE A 82 -11.20 1.97 3.69
CA PHE A 82 -12.02 1.90 4.90
C PHE A 82 -11.48 2.79 6.03
N VAL A 83 -10.16 2.77 6.25
CA VAL A 83 -9.50 3.64 7.24
C VAL A 83 -9.75 5.12 6.95
N TYR A 84 -9.70 5.57 5.69
CA TYR A 84 -10.04 6.95 5.36
C TYR A 84 -11.49 7.32 5.64
N ILE A 85 -12.43 6.41 5.34
CA ILE A 85 -13.85 6.62 5.65
C ILE A 85 -14.05 6.78 7.16
N VAL A 86 -13.44 5.91 7.96
CA VAL A 86 -13.49 6.02 9.42
C VAL A 86 -12.83 7.31 9.89
N THR A 87 -11.66 7.65 9.36
CA THR A 87 -10.90 8.87 9.68
C THR A 87 -11.73 10.12 9.43
N ALA A 88 -12.54 10.15 8.38
CA ALA A 88 -13.43 11.27 8.08
C ALA A 88 -14.49 11.51 9.16
N VAL A 89 -14.88 10.47 9.91
CA VAL A 89 -15.90 10.55 10.98
C VAL A 89 -15.27 10.80 12.34
N VAL A 90 -14.17 10.11 12.68
CA VAL A 90 -13.59 10.12 14.04
C VAL A 90 -12.35 11.01 14.21
N GLY A 91 -11.81 11.52 13.11
CA GLY A 91 -10.56 12.28 13.08
C GLY A 91 -9.30 11.40 13.18
N VAL A 92 -8.19 11.92 12.63
CA VAL A 92 -6.92 11.19 12.53
C VAL A 92 -6.29 10.87 13.90
N GLU A 93 -6.56 11.70 14.90
CA GLU A 93 -6.08 11.55 16.28
C GLU A 93 -6.47 10.22 16.93
N THR A 94 -7.53 9.57 16.43
CA THR A 94 -7.99 8.27 16.93
C THR A 94 -6.95 7.17 16.66
N TRP A 95 -6.18 7.27 15.57
CA TRP A 95 -5.18 6.26 15.19
C TRP A 95 -3.89 6.33 16.02
N TYR A 96 -3.69 7.41 16.78
CA TYR A 96 -2.54 7.56 17.67
C TYR A 96 -2.75 6.85 19.01
N LYS A 97 -4.00 6.44 19.29
CA LYS A 97 -4.32 5.69 20.52
C LYS A 97 -4.00 4.20 20.34
N PRO A 98 -3.56 3.52 21.40
CA PRO A 98 -3.34 2.07 21.36
C PRO A 98 -4.65 1.31 21.11
N VAL A 99 -4.59 0.23 20.33
CA VAL A 99 -5.74 -0.63 19.99
C VAL A 99 -6.09 -1.52 21.17
N ILE A 100 -5.12 -2.32 21.62
CA ILE A 100 -5.22 -3.25 22.75
C ILE A 100 -3.81 -3.33 23.39
N GLY A 101 -3.70 -2.98 24.67
CA GLY A 101 -2.40 -2.98 25.37
C GLY A 101 -1.42 -1.97 24.75
N ASN A 102 -0.23 -2.44 24.36
CA ASN A 102 0.81 -1.62 23.69
C ASN A 102 0.79 -1.76 22.15
N VAL A 103 -0.17 -2.49 21.57
CA VAL A 103 -0.27 -2.66 20.11
C VAL A 103 -0.93 -1.42 19.50
N HIS A 104 -0.24 -0.80 18.57
CA HIS A 104 -0.71 0.39 17.87
C HIS A 104 -1.24 0.02 16.48
N TYR A 105 -2.11 0.84 15.91
CA TYR A 105 -2.67 0.59 14.58
C TYR A 105 -1.59 0.48 13.50
N ARG A 106 -0.45 1.17 13.66
CA ARG A 106 0.72 1.07 12.78
C ARG A 106 1.32 -0.34 12.67
N ASP A 107 1.22 -1.14 13.73
CA ASP A 107 1.85 -2.46 13.78
C ASP A 107 1.04 -3.44 12.91
N LEU A 108 -0.29 -3.31 12.92
CA LEU A 108 -1.19 -4.08 12.05
C LEU A 108 -0.96 -3.76 10.57
N PHE A 109 -0.75 -2.49 10.24
CA PHE A 109 -0.48 -2.08 8.86
C PHE A 109 0.88 -2.55 8.35
N THR A 110 1.90 -2.57 9.20
CA THR A 110 3.22 -3.06 8.82
C THR A 110 3.18 -4.56 8.50
N VAL A 111 2.42 -5.36 9.27
CA VAL A 111 2.24 -6.80 9.02
C VAL A 111 1.47 -7.08 7.73
N MET A 112 0.55 -6.21 7.31
CA MET A 112 -0.20 -6.39 6.06
C MET A 112 0.65 -6.12 4.81
N ILE A 113 1.73 -5.34 4.95
CA ILE A 113 2.60 -4.95 3.82
C ILE A 113 3.74 -5.96 3.60
N VAL A 114 4.03 -6.82 4.59
CA VAL A 114 5.04 -7.89 4.53
C VAL A 114 4.38 -9.23 4.23
#